data_AF-A0A4Y2III3-F1
#
_entry.id   AF-A0A4Y2III3-F1
#
_cell.length_a   1.000
_cell.length_b   1.000
_cell.length_c   1.000
_cell.angle_alpha   90.00
_cell.angle_beta   90.00
_cell.angle_gamma   90.00
#
_symmetry.space_group_name_H-M   'P 1'
#
loop_
_entity.id
_entity.type
_entity.pdbx_description
1 polymer ?
#
loop_
_entity_poly.entity_id
_entity_poly.type
_entity_poly.pdbx_seq_one_letter_code
_entity_poly.pdbx_strand_id
1 'polypeptide(L)'
;WWRHIQNYTCRSRGGPLLDYCPPSPWPKGSSKGSSWKADLLATHPDRTASSLNMDISQKVAGTSVLVPTNSHHPEYPLMEVLKCLRNVKPETLADVSGAVQPLSSVLFIPQFGDELLPMDPQKALQNGNFTCNDLLIGNTHDEGSYQLTTHNPAVYGFFGALNPAINKTLGKKEMKRMLYSFPHRNAVVQHYLPDSLPDDAHDTIRKQVYASFGDASIVCPTTFYAERCAKTGGNVYKYVWNHRSTISVWFPWMGAVHATELQFVFGTPLLHSFHYKPDEVDLSKKTIDIWSSFAKTGKPNIPWPEFSKDNPQVKVLGPASNDLKTQTGFHRENCNFFRSYFGF
;
A
#
# COMPACT_ATOMS: atom_id res chain seq x y z
N TRP A 1 14.94 6.28 -21.14
CA TRP A 1 14.41 6.73 -19.85
C TRP A 1 13.24 5.86 -19.37
N TRP A 2 12.09 5.83 -20.07
CA TRP A 2 10.94 4.94 -19.75
C TRP A 2 11.31 3.45 -19.60
N ARG A 3 12.05 2.87 -20.57
CA ARG A 3 12.55 1.48 -20.49
C ARG A 3 13.59 1.23 -19.39
N HIS A 4 14.22 2.30 -18.88
CA HIS A 4 15.25 2.19 -17.84
C HIS A 4 14.58 2.19 -16.46
N ILE A 5 13.66 3.12 -16.18
CA ILE A 5 12.85 3.13 -14.95
C ILE A 5 12.00 1.85 -14.83
N GLN A 6 11.43 1.36 -15.93
CA GLN A 6 10.69 0.08 -15.95
C GLN A 6 11.49 -1.16 -15.51
N ASN A 7 12.83 -1.11 -15.54
CA ASN A 7 13.69 -2.18 -15.03
C ASN A 7 14.05 -2.01 -13.54
N TYR A 8 13.83 -0.82 -12.96
CA TYR A 8 14.19 -0.45 -11.57
C TYR A 8 12.96 -0.21 -10.67
N THR A 9 11.77 -0.09 -11.26
CA THR A 9 10.47 -0.02 -10.57
C THR A 9 9.64 -1.25 -10.94
N CYS A 10 9.01 -1.86 -9.95
CA CYS A 10 8.32 -3.14 -10.15
C CYS A 10 7.21 -3.10 -11.21
N ARG A 11 7.20 -4.15 -12.05
CA ARG A 11 6.30 -4.29 -13.19
C ARG A 11 5.10 -5.17 -12.80
N SER A 12 3.90 -4.59 -12.80
CA SER A 12 2.67 -5.30 -13.18
C SER A 12 2.30 -4.89 -14.61
N ARG A 13 2.07 -5.85 -15.52
CA ARG A 13 1.48 -5.56 -16.83
C ARG A 13 -0.03 -5.36 -16.63
N GLY A 14 -0.44 -4.12 -16.41
CA GLY A 14 -1.84 -3.70 -16.44
C GLY A 14 -2.46 -3.54 -15.05
N GLY A 15 -2.93 -2.33 -14.76
CA GLY A 15 -3.64 -1.97 -13.54
C GLY A 15 -2.79 -1.27 -12.47
N PRO A 16 -3.42 -0.65 -11.47
CA PRO A 16 -2.77 0.20 -10.44
C PRO A 16 -1.88 -0.58 -9.45
N LEU A 17 -1.51 -1.82 -9.77
CA LEU A 17 -0.69 -2.71 -8.95
C LEU A 17 0.82 -2.38 -9.12
N LEU A 18 1.21 -1.14 -8.83
CA LEU A 18 2.62 -0.80 -8.61
C LEU A 18 3.12 -1.31 -7.24
N ASP A 19 2.21 -1.80 -6.39
CA ASP A 19 2.47 -2.01 -4.96
C ASP A 19 2.73 -3.48 -4.55
N TYR A 20 2.74 -4.43 -5.50
CA TYR A 20 3.01 -5.85 -5.21
C TYR A 20 4.21 -6.37 -5.97
N CYS A 21 5.36 -6.33 -5.31
CA CYS A 21 6.47 -7.21 -5.64
C CYS A 21 7.00 -7.77 -4.31
N PRO A 22 7.00 -9.09 -4.12
CA PRO A 22 7.72 -9.66 -2.99
C PRO A 22 9.24 -9.52 -3.20
N PRO A 23 10.06 -9.53 -2.12
CA PRO A 23 11.50 -9.71 -2.26
C PRO A 23 11.75 -11.06 -2.93
N SER A 24 12.07 -11.05 -4.23
CA SER A 24 12.33 -12.27 -4.96
C SER A 24 13.71 -12.82 -4.58
N PRO A 25 13.88 -14.14 -4.46
CA PRO A 25 15.19 -14.77 -4.30
C PRO A 25 15.94 -14.98 -5.64
N TRP A 26 15.61 -14.24 -6.71
CA TRP A 26 16.32 -14.34 -8.00
C TRP A 26 17.83 -14.07 -7.83
N PRO A 27 18.68 -14.75 -8.63
CA PRO A 27 20.11 -14.83 -8.40
C PRO A 27 20.75 -13.44 -8.53
N LYS A 28 21.73 -13.20 -7.65
CA LYS A 28 22.69 -12.08 -7.66
C LYS A 28 22.89 -11.52 -9.09
N GLY A 29 22.27 -10.38 -9.43
CA GLY A 29 22.70 -9.64 -10.62
C GLY A 29 21.73 -8.71 -11.37
N SER A 30 20.41 -8.71 -11.17
CA SER A 30 19.52 -8.01 -12.11
C SER A 30 19.07 -6.58 -11.75
N SER A 31 19.30 -6.07 -10.54
CA SER A 31 19.01 -4.67 -10.22
C SER A 31 20.03 -4.06 -9.25
N LYS A 32 20.60 -2.92 -9.66
CA LYS A 32 21.55 -2.14 -8.83
C LYS A 32 20.85 -1.19 -7.84
N GLY A 33 19.53 -1.00 -7.98
CA GLY A 33 18.72 -0.20 -7.07
C GLY A 33 17.25 -0.53 -7.29
N SER A 34 16.43 -0.32 -6.27
CA SER A 34 15.01 -0.63 -6.35
C SER A 34 14.21 0.46 -5.63
N SER A 35 13.17 0.96 -6.30
CA SER A 35 12.22 1.86 -5.67
C SER A 35 10.91 1.13 -5.41
N TRP A 36 10.45 1.23 -4.16
CA TRP A 36 9.36 0.43 -3.63
C TRP A 36 8.29 1.31 -3.03
N LYS A 37 7.05 0.88 -3.21
CA LYS A 37 5.92 1.21 -2.34
C LYS A 37 5.41 -0.13 -1.82
N ALA A 38 5.47 -0.32 -0.51
CA ALA A 38 5.19 -1.61 0.10
C ALA A 38 3.75 -1.62 0.60
N ASP A 39 2.85 -2.19 -0.20
CA ASP A 39 1.53 -2.58 0.26
C ASP A 39 1.47 -4.11 0.41
N LEU A 40 0.88 -4.56 1.52
CA LEU A 40 0.22 -5.87 1.62
C LEU A 40 1.08 -7.14 1.37
N LEU A 41 2.32 -7.18 1.86
CA LEU A 41 3.02 -8.47 2.07
C LEU A 41 2.80 -9.07 3.46
N ALA A 42 2.10 -8.37 4.34
CA ALA A 42 1.78 -8.87 5.67
C ALA A 42 0.30 -9.25 5.75
N THR A 43 -0.01 -10.46 5.31
CA THR A 43 -1.32 -11.07 5.57
C THR A 43 -1.18 -12.13 6.66
N HIS A 44 -2.06 -12.02 7.66
CA HIS A 44 -2.49 -12.98 8.67
C HIS A 44 -1.52 -14.10 9.15
N PRO A 45 -1.25 -14.20 10.47
CA PRO A 45 -0.60 -15.38 11.06
C PRO A 45 -1.41 -16.68 10.96
N ASP A 46 -2.75 -16.60 10.92
CA ASP A 46 -3.66 -17.75 11.12
C ASP A 46 -4.38 -18.25 9.85
N ARG A 47 -4.24 -17.56 8.71
CA ARG A 47 -4.73 -18.03 7.41
C ARG A 47 -3.65 -17.83 6.36
N THR A 48 -3.13 -18.92 5.81
CA THR A 48 -2.20 -18.84 4.69
C THR A 48 -2.86 -18.13 3.51
N ALA A 49 -2.13 -17.29 2.78
CA ALA A 49 -2.61 -16.68 1.54
C ALA A 49 -3.20 -17.70 0.54
N SER A 50 -2.71 -18.95 0.60
CA SER A 50 -3.21 -20.10 -0.15
C SER A 50 -4.69 -20.42 0.14
N SER A 51 -5.12 -20.45 1.42
CA SER A 51 -6.51 -20.77 1.76
C SER A 51 -7.48 -19.65 1.37
N LEU A 52 -7.08 -18.38 1.51
CA LEU A 52 -7.92 -17.25 1.12
C LEU A 52 -8.15 -17.21 -0.40
N ASN A 53 -7.07 -17.31 -1.18
CA ASN A 53 -7.18 -17.32 -2.63
C ASN A 53 -7.98 -18.53 -3.12
N MET A 54 -7.81 -19.70 -2.52
CA MET A 54 -8.59 -20.90 -2.86
C MET A 54 -10.09 -20.68 -2.61
N ASP A 55 -10.47 -20.14 -1.44
CA ASP A 55 -11.86 -19.83 -1.10
C ASP A 55 -12.49 -18.88 -2.14
N ILE A 56 -11.74 -17.84 -2.55
CA ILE A 56 -12.19 -16.87 -3.55
C ILE A 56 -12.28 -17.53 -4.93
N SER A 57 -11.27 -18.29 -5.34
CA SER A 57 -11.27 -19.03 -6.61
C SER A 57 -12.46 -19.97 -6.72
N GLN A 58 -12.82 -20.68 -5.65
CA GLN A 58 -13.98 -21.57 -5.61
C GLN A 58 -15.30 -20.80 -5.75
N LYS A 59 -15.44 -19.66 -5.06
CA LYS A 59 -16.64 -18.80 -5.20
C LYS A 59 -16.80 -18.22 -6.60
N VAL A 60 -15.69 -17.74 -7.19
CA VAL A 60 -15.69 -17.24 -8.57
C VAL A 60 -16.05 -18.36 -9.55
N ALA A 61 -15.48 -19.55 -9.39
CA ALA A 61 -15.80 -20.70 -10.23
C ALA A 61 -17.27 -21.12 -10.12
N GLY A 62 -17.82 -21.22 -8.90
CA GLY A 62 -19.22 -21.59 -8.69
C GLY A 62 -20.23 -20.57 -9.21
N THR A 63 -19.85 -19.29 -9.30
CA THR A 63 -20.72 -18.19 -9.79
C THR A 63 -20.60 -17.97 -11.31
N SER A 64 -19.43 -18.28 -11.89
CA SER A 64 -19.17 -18.13 -13.33
C SER A 64 -19.76 -19.31 -14.13
N VAL A 65 -21.09 -19.41 -14.15
CA VAL A 65 -21.91 -20.26 -15.06
C VAL A 65 -21.61 -21.77 -14.99
N LEU A 66 -20.77 -22.21 -14.05
CA LEU A 66 -20.32 -23.59 -13.97
C LEU A 66 -20.64 -24.22 -12.63
N VAL A 67 -21.92 -24.34 -12.32
CA VAL A 67 -22.53 -25.60 -11.85
C VAL A 67 -24.05 -25.49 -12.09
N PRO A 68 -24.70 -26.41 -12.82
CA PRO A 68 -26.16 -26.53 -12.80
C PRO A 68 -26.64 -26.66 -11.34
N THR A 69 -27.71 -25.98 -10.96
CA THR A 69 -28.22 -25.81 -9.59
C THR A 69 -28.60 -27.09 -8.82
N ASN A 70 -28.22 -28.28 -9.30
CA ASN A 70 -28.44 -29.57 -8.64
C ASN A 70 -27.17 -30.30 -8.17
N SER A 71 -26.00 -29.65 -8.12
CA SER A 71 -24.77 -30.31 -7.65
C SER A 71 -24.00 -29.50 -6.62
N HIS A 72 -24.53 -29.47 -5.40
CA HIS A 72 -23.69 -29.46 -4.21
C HIS A 72 -22.93 -30.81 -4.13
N HIS A 73 -21.89 -31.02 -4.95
CA HIS A 73 -21.05 -32.22 -4.87
C HIS A 73 -19.54 -31.89 -4.87
N PRO A 74 -18.74 -32.52 -4.00
CA PRO A 74 -17.37 -32.13 -3.70
C PRO A 74 -16.27 -32.66 -4.65
N GLU A 75 -16.56 -33.01 -5.91
CA GLU A 75 -15.54 -33.62 -6.79
C GLU A 75 -15.73 -33.29 -8.29
N TYR A 76 -15.67 -32.02 -8.69
CA TYR A 76 -15.30 -31.73 -10.08
C TYR A 76 -13.78 -31.82 -10.23
N PRO A 77 -13.24 -32.59 -11.20
CA PRO A 77 -11.80 -32.64 -11.42
C PRO A 77 -11.26 -31.23 -11.67
N LEU A 78 -10.23 -30.83 -10.93
CA LEU A 78 -9.61 -29.49 -11.02
C LEU A 78 -9.35 -29.07 -12.48
N MET A 79 -8.93 -30.01 -13.32
CA MET A 79 -8.63 -29.77 -14.72
C MET A 79 -9.86 -29.40 -15.56
N GLU A 80 -11.04 -29.93 -15.24
CA GLU A 80 -12.29 -29.57 -15.92
C GLU A 80 -12.75 -28.17 -15.55
N VAL A 81 -12.67 -27.84 -14.25
CA VAL A 81 -12.96 -26.49 -13.74
C VAL A 81 -12.03 -25.47 -14.41
N LEU A 82 -10.72 -25.74 -14.45
CA LEU A 82 -9.75 -24.86 -15.10
C LEU A 82 -9.97 -24.72 -16.61
N LYS A 83 -10.27 -25.83 -17.30
CA LYS A 83 -10.59 -25.79 -18.73
C LYS A 83 -11.79 -24.89 -19.00
N CYS A 84 -12.80 -24.98 -18.15
CA CYS A 84 -13.99 -24.19 -18.37
C CYS A 84 -13.82 -22.72 -17.98
N LEU A 85 -13.14 -22.41 -16.87
CA LEU A 85 -12.77 -21.03 -16.51
C LEU A 85 -11.98 -20.34 -17.63
N ARG A 86 -11.07 -21.05 -18.30
CA ARG A 86 -10.31 -20.51 -19.45
C ARG A 86 -11.17 -20.17 -20.67
N ASN A 87 -12.39 -20.72 -20.76
CA ASN A 87 -13.35 -20.44 -21.83
C ASN A 87 -14.36 -19.35 -21.44
N VAL A 88 -14.40 -18.92 -20.18
CA VAL A 88 -15.24 -17.79 -19.74
C VAL A 88 -14.61 -16.50 -20.25
N LYS A 89 -15.47 -15.57 -20.72
CA LYS A 89 -15.02 -14.25 -21.14
C LYS A 89 -14.33 -13.51 -19.98
N PRO A 90 -13.21 -12.81 -20.22
CA PRO A 90 -12.51 -12.07 -19.17
C PRO A 90 -13.40 -11.06 -18.43
N GLU A 91 -14.33 -10.40 -19.15
CA GLU A 91 -15.27 -9.43 -18.57
C GLU A 91 -16.20 -10.11 -17.56
N THR A 92 -16.72 -11.30 -17.91
CA THR A 92 -17.57 -12.08 -17.01
C THR A 92 -16.80 -12.53 -15.76
N LEU A 93 -15.53 -12.92 -15.90
CA LEU A 93 -14.69 -13.26 -14.74
C LEU A 93 -14.44 -12.04 -13.84
N ALA A 94 -14.24 -10.86 -14.44
CA ALA A 94 -14.06 -9.61 -13.70
C ALA A 94 -15.33 -9.22 -12.94
N ASP A 95 -16.50 -9.28 -13.59
CA ASP A 95 -17.80 -8.98 -12.99
C ASP A 95 -18.11 -9.91 -11.81
N VAL A 96 -17.92 -11.22 -12.01
CA VAL A 96 -18.13 -12.22 -10.96
C VAL A 96 -17.15 -12.02 -9.82
N SER A 97 -15.88 -11.73 -10.11
CA SER A 97 -14.87 -11.45 -9.07
C SER A 97 -15.28 -10.23 -8.24
N GLY A 98 -15.71 -9.14 -8.89
CA GLY A 98 -16.23 -7.95 -8.21
C GLY A 98 -17.47 -8.23 -7.35
N ALA A 99 -18.35 -9.13 -7.79
CA ALA A 99 -19.54 -9.53 -7.04
C ALA A 99 -19.24 -10.43 -5.84
N VAL A 100 -18.20 -11.28 -5.92
CA VAL A 100 -17.76 -12.15 -4.81
C VAL A 100 -17.20 -11.34 -3.65
N GLN A 101 -16.49 -10.26 -3.93
CA GLN A 101 -15.88 -9.41 -2.91
C GLN A 101 -16.11 -7.92 -3.20
N PRO A 102 -17.37 -7.45 -3.07
CA PRO A 102 -17.73 -6.09 -3.41
C PRO A 102 -16.97 -5.11 -2.51
N LEU A 103 -16.50 -4.01 -3.11
CA LEU A 103 -15.75 -2.92 -2.44
C LEU A 103 -14.36 -3.30 -1.93
N SER A 104 -13.85 -4.50 -2.21
CA SER A 104 -12.48 -4.85 -1.85
C SER A 104 -11.49 -4.30 -2.87
N SER A 105 -10.43 -3.66 -2.38
CA SER A 105 -9.31 -3.21 -3.19
C SER A 105 -8.37 -4.36 -3.60
N VAL A 106 -8.54 -5.56 -3.04
CA VAL A 106 -7.67 -6.71 -3.26
C VAL A 106 -8.51 -8.00 -3.31
N LEU A 107 -8.51 -8.65 -4.47
CA LEU A 107 -9.23 -9.90 -4.70
C LEU A 107 -8.31 -11.11 -4.52
N PHE A 108 -7.23 -11.19 -5.29
CA PHE A 108 -6.22 -12.24 -5.16
C PHE A 108 -4.92 -11.63 -4.67
N ILE A 109 -4.30 -12.24 -3.66
CA ILE A 109 -3.00 -11.84 -3.12
C ILE A 109 -1.89 -12.76 -3.62
N PRO A 110 -0.62 -12.30 -3.68
CA PRO A 110 0.49 -13.17 -4.02
C PRO A 110 0.54 -14.41 -3.10
N GLN A 111 0.82 -15.58 -3.69
CA GLN A 111 1.06 -16.82 -2.94
C GLN A 111 2.56 -17.09 -2.86
N PHE A 112 2.98 -17.72 -1.77
CA PHE A 112 4.32 -18.24 -1.60
C PHE A 112 4.33 -19.77 -1.62
N GLY A 113 5.50 -20.37 -1.78
CA GLY A 113 5.71 -21.81 -1.89
C GLY A 113 5.93 -22.31 -3.32
N ASP A 114 6.15 -21.40 -4.28
CA ASP A 114 6.49 -21.72 -5.66
C ASP A 114 7.89 -21.20 -6.05
N GLU A 115 8.29 -21.38 -7.31
CA GLU A 115 9.60 -20.93 -7.79
C GLU A 115 9.77 -19.40 -7.75
N LEU A 116 8.68 -18.64 -7.89
CA LEU A 116 8.70 -17.19 -7.93
C LEU A 116 8.82 -16.58 -6.53
N LEU A 117 8.08 -17.13 -5.57
CA LEU A 117 8.08 -16.73 -4.17
C LEU A 117 8.19 -17.98 -3.28
N PRO A 118 9.39 -18.56 -3.10
CA PRO A 118 9.55 -19.87 -2.46
C PRO A 118 9.30 -19.89 -0.97
N MET A 119 9.26 -18.72 -0.31
CA MET A 119 9.01 -18.63 1.12
C MET A 119 8.12 -17.45 1.45
N ASP A 120 7.54 -17.53 2.64
CA ASP A 120 6.79 -16.45 3.25
C ASP A 120 7.64 -15.16 3.34
N PRO A 121 7.23 -14.06 2.66
CA PRO A 121 7.93 -12.78 2.69
C PRO A 121 8.14 -12.24 4.09
N GLN A 122 7.18 -12.41 4.99
CA GLN A 122 7.28 -11.90 6.35
C GLN A 122 8.40 -12.64 7.10
N LYS A 123 8.46 -13.97 6.97
CA LYS A 123 9.55 -14.76 7.56
C LYS A 123 10.89 -14.46 6.90
N ALA A 124 10.92 -14.26 5.59
CA ALA A 124 12.13 -13.86 4.88
C ALA A 124 12.67 -12.53 5.43
N LEU A 125 11.81 -11.55 5.65
CA LEU A 125 12.18 -10.28 6.27
C LEU A 125 12.63 -10.44 7.71
N GLN A 126 11.89 -11.17 8.56
CA GLN A 126 12.27 -11.41 9.95
C GLN A 126 13.65 -12.07 10.04
N ASN A 127 13.88 -13.13 9.27
CA ASN A 127 15.12 -13.90 9.27
C ASN A 127 16.26 -13.21 8.51
N GLY A 128 15.96 -12.22 7.67
CA GLY A 128 16.96 -11.54 6.83
C GLY A 128 17.37 -12.37 5.63
N ASN A 129 16.51 -13.29 5.21
CA ASN A 129 16.70 -14.14 4.04
C ASN A 129 16.24 -13.43 2.77
N PHE A 130 16.81 -12.24 2.53
CA PHE A 130 16.58 -11.44 1.34
C PHE A 130 17.78 -10.52 1.12
N THR A 131 17.95 -10.05 -0.11
CA THR A 131 19.01 -9.09 -0.47
C THR A 131 18.43 -7.70 -0.62
N CYS A 132 19.11 -6.70 -0.08
CA CYS A 132 18.77 -5.29 -0.29
C CYS A 132 20.04 -4.48 -0.53
N ASN A 133 20.13 -3.83 -1.69
CA ASN A 133 21.24 -2.97 -2.08
C ASN A 133 20.86 -1.51 -1.81
N ASP A 134 20.50 -0.76 -2.85
CA ASP A 134 20.00 0.62 -2.72
C ASP A 134 18.47 0.64 -2.74
N LEU A 135 17.87 1.36 -1.79
CA LEU A 135 16.43 1.44 -1.58
C LEU A 135 15.95 2.90 -1.47
N LEU A 136 15.15 3.35 -2.43
CA LEU A 136 14.35 4.58 -2.31
C LEU A 136 12.89 4.19 -2.06
N ILE A 137 12.39 4.51 -0.88
CA ILE A 137 11.09 4.05 -0.41
C ILE A 137 10.34 5.19 0.28
N GLY A 138 9.02 5.20 0.22
CA GLY A 138 8.27 6.23 0.91
C GLY A 138 6.80 5.94 1.01
N ASN A 139 6.11 6.87 1.66
CA ASN A 139 4.68 6.82 1.90
C ASN A 139 4.07 8.17 1.55
N THR A 140 2.79 8.21 1.22
CA THR A 140 2.03 9.46 1.30
C THR A 140 1.69 9.77 2.76
N HIS A 141 1.43 11.03 3.08
CA HIS A 141 1.15 11.43 4.46
C HIS A 141 -0.14 10.79 5.00
N ASP A 142 -1.15 10.61 4.14
CA ASP A 142 -2.50 10.15 4.52
C ASP A 142 -2.88 8.84 3.79
N GLU A 143 -2.00 7.82 3.85
CA GLU A 143 -2.13 6.53 3.15
C GLU A 143 -3.51 5.87 3.28
N GLY A 144 -4.08 5.90 4.50
CA GLY A 144 -5.33 5.19 4.80
C GLY A 144 -6.62 5.96 4.45
N SER A 145 -6.50 7.22 4.03
CA SER A 145 -7.66 8.12 3.87
C SER A 145 -8.67 7.62 2.84
N TYR A 146 -8.22 7.05 1.71
CA TYR A 146 -9.12 6.53 0.67
C TYR A 146 -9.87 5.27 1.10
N GLN A 147 -9.30 4.46 2.00
CA GLN A 147 -9.97 3.23 2.44
C GLN A 147 -11.21 3.56 3.26
N LEU A 148 -11.18 4.64 4.05
CA LEU A 148 -12.37 5.08 4.79
C LEU A 148 -13.54 5.38 3.84
N THR A 149 -13.29 6.04 2.71
CA THR A 149 -14.34 6.44 1.76
C THR A 149 -14.77 5.30 0.83
N THR A 150 -13.84 4.47 0.38
CA THR A 150 -14.13 3.36 -0.55
C THR A 150 -14.84 2.18 0.13
N HIS A 151 -14.59 1.94 1.42
CA HIS A 151 -15.30 0.92 2.19
C HIS A 151 -16.69 1.36 2.65
N ASN A 152 -16.93 2.67 2.75
CA ASN A 152 -18.24 3.21 3.14
C ASN A 152 -18.64 4.46 2.34
N PRO A 153 -18.83 4.33 1.01
CA PRO A 153 -19.13 5.47 0.14
C PRO A 153 -20.51 6.07 0.42
N ALA A 154 -21.43 5.31 1.02
CA ALA A 154 -22.74 5.82 1.43
C ALA A 154 -22.64 6.86 2.56
N VAL A 155 -21.64 6.76 3.43
CA VAL A 155 -21.43 7.69 4.56
C VAL A 155 -20.52 8.83 4.18
N TYR A 156 -19.42 8.56 3.45
CA TYR A 156 -18.39 9.57 3.18
C TYR A 156 -18.46 10.15 1.76
N GLY A 157 -19.17 9.50 0.83
CA GLY A 157 -19.01 9.70 -0.61
C GLY A 157 -17.71 9.06 -1.10
N PHE A 158 -17.70 8.49 -2.31
CA PHE A 158 -16.52 7.75 -2.82
C PHE A 158 -15.22 8.58 -2.75
N PHE A 159 -15.28 9.85 -3.14
CA PHE A 159 -14.15 10.81 -3.07
C PHE A 159 -14.13 11.67 -1.80
N GLY A 160 -14.93 11.33 -0.78
CA GLY A 160 -15.00 12.05 0.49
C GLY A 160 -15.92 13.29 0.51
N ALA A 161 -16.81 13.44 -0.48
CA ALA A 161 -17.65 14.63 -0.65
C ALA A 161 -18.64 14.90 0.49
N LEU A 162 -19.09 13.88 1.22
CA LEU A 162 -20.11 14.05 2.27
C LEU A 162 -19.52 14.51 3.62
N ASN A 163 -18.26 14.17 3.89
CA ASN A 163 -17.48 14.58 5.06
C ASN A 163 -18.30 14.73 6.38
N PRO A 164 -18.98 13.67 6.86
CA PRO A 164 -19.82 13.77 8.05
C PRO A 164 -18.99 13.99 9.32
N ALA A 165 -19.60 14.63 10.31
CA ALA A 165 -19.10 14.63 11.67
C ALA A 165 -19.25 13.22 12.27
N ILE A 166 -18.14 12.59 12.65
CA ILE A 166 -18.13 11.23 13.20
C ILE A 166 -17.72 11.23 14.67
N ASN A 167 -18.36 10.41 15.50
CA ASN A 167 -17.99 10.20 16.90
C ASN A 167 -17.17 8.91 17.07
N LYS A 168 -16.69 8.63 18.30
CA LYS A 168 -15.91 7.41 18.55
C LYS A 168 -16.70 6.15 18.26
N THR A 169 -18.02 6.12 18.49
CA THR A 169 -18.85 4.94 18.19
C THR A 169 -18.79 4.56 16.71
N LEU A 170 -18.96 5.52 15.81
CA LEU A 170 -18.82 5.29 14.38
C LEU A 170 -17.35 4.99 14.01
N GLY A 171 -16.40 5.74 14.56
CA GLY A 171 -14.97 5.51 14.30
C GLY A 171 -14.51 4.09 14.67
N LYS A 172 -14.90 3.58 15.86
CA LYS A 172 -14.62 2.21 16.31
C LYS A 172 -15.25 1.17 15.37
N LYS A 173 -16.44 1.45 14.82
CA LYS A 173 -17.11 0.57 13.85
C LYS A 173 -16.35 0.52 12.52
N GLU A 174 -15.94 1.67 11.99
CA GLU A 174 -15.18 1.73 10.73
C GLU A 174 -13.80 1.08 10.87
N MET A 175 -13.08 1.33 11.96
CA MET A 175 -11.80 0.65 12.23
C MET A 175 -11.95 -0.87 12.25
N LYS A 176 -12.96 -1.40 12.96
CA LYS A 176 -13.20 -2.86 13.02
C LYS A 176 -13.55 -3.45 11.65
N ARG A 177 -14.21 -2.68 10.78
CA ARG A 177 -14.53 -3.07 9.41
C ARG A 177 -13.28 -3.11 8.54
N MET A 178 -12.49 -2.03 8.53
CA MET A 178 -11.29 -1.94 7.70
C MET A 178 -10.21 -2.94 8.15
N LEU A 179 -10.08 -3.15 9.45
CA LEU A 179 -9.13 -4.09 10.07
C LEU A 179 -9.72 -5.49 10.27
N TYR A 180 -10.68 -5.91 9.43
CA TYR A 180 -11.37 -7.20 9.63
C TYR A 180 -10.40 -8.40 9.63
N SER A 181 -9.33 -8.31 8.86
CA SER A 181 -8.26 -9.31 8.72
C SER A 181 -7.06 -9.06 9.65
N PHE A 182 -7.10 -8.03 10.51
CA PHE A 182 -6.01 -7.78 11.45
C PHE A 182 -6.28 -8.49 12.78
N PRO A 183 -5.38 -9.38 13.24
CA PRO A 183 -5.50 -9.98 14.57
C PRO A 183 -5.40 -8.88 15.63
N HIS A 184 -6.15 -8.98 16.72
CA HIS A 184 -6.14 -7.94 17.77
C HIS A 184 -6.66 -6.55 17.35
N ARG A 185 -7.58 -6.45 16.38
CA ARG A 185 -8.24 -5.19 16.00
C ARG A 185 -8.76 -4.34 17.16
N ASN A 186 -9.18 -4.95 18.28
CA ASN A 186 -9.61 -4.22 19.47
C ASN A 186 -8.46 -3.45 20.15
N ALA A 187 -7.24 -4.00 20.15
CA ALA A 187 -6.06 -3.30 20.67
C ALA A 187 -5.71 -2.09 19.79
N VAL A 188 -5.82 -2.24 18.46
CA VAL A 188 -5.65 -1.13 17.52
C VAL A 188 -6.69 -0.04 17.78
N VAL A 189 -7.96 -0.42 17.97
CA VAL A 189 -9.04 0.52 18.32
C VAL A 189 -8.71 1.31 19.59
N GLN A 190 -8.22 0.65 20.64
CA GLN A 190 -7.87 1.33 21.88
C GLN A 190 -6.66 2.27 21.71
N HIS A 191 -5.68 1.89 20.89
CA HIS A 191 -4.49 2.69 20.63
C HIS A 191 -4.81 4.01 19.91
N TYR A 192 -5.67 3.96 18.88
CA TYR A 192 -6.01 5.13 18.04
C TYR A 192 -7.21 5.94 18.55
N LEU A 193 -8.16 5.30 19.23
CA LEU A 193 -9.35 5.95 19.79
C LEU A 193 -9.46 5.67 21.30
N PRO A 194 -8.50 6.15 22.12
CA PRO A 194 -8.50 5.94 23.55
C PRO A 194 -9.70 6.62 24.22
N ASP A 195 -10.05 6.18 25.42
CA ASP A 195 -11.20 6.73 26.14
C ASP A 195 -11.03 8.22 26.49
N SER A 196 -9.79 8.69 26.62
CA SER A 196 -9.43 10.09 26.83
C SER A 196 -9.72 11.00 25.63
N LEU A 197 -9.90 10.47 24.41
CA LEU A 197 -10.24 11.27 23.24
C LEU A 197 -11.71 11.73 23.31
N PRO A 198 -12.03 13.04 23.23
CA PRO A 198 -13.41 13.53 23.25
C PRO A 198 -14.24 13.05 22.05
N ASP A 199 -15.54 12.81 22.27
CA ASP A 199 -16.46 12.31 21.22
C ASP A 199 -16.81 13.34 20.15
N ASP A 200 -16.68 14.63 20.47
CA ASP A 200 -16.88 15.79 19.60
C ASP A 200 -15.61 16.18 18.82
N ALA A 201 -14.48 15.48 19.03
CA ALA A 201 -13.24 15.66 18.29
C ALA A 201 -13.32 15.03 16.88
N HIS A 202 -14.37 15.36 16.11
CA HIS A 202 -14.77 14.69 14.87
C HIS A 202 -13.64 14.56 13.84
N ASP A 203 -12.89 15.65 13.62
CA ASP A 203 -11.78 15.65 12.67
C ASP A 203 -10.62 14.77 13.14
N THR A 204 -10.30 14.83 14.43
CA THR A 204 -9.26 13.98 15.04
C THR A 204 -9.67 12.50 14.97
N ILE A 205 -10.92 12.18 15.31
CA ILE A 205 -11.45 10.82 15.21
C ILE A 205 -11.34 10.32 13.76
N ARG A 206 -11.78 11.12 12.77
CA ARG A 206 -11.67 10.77 11.35
C ARG A 206 -10.23 10.50 10.93
N LYS A 207 -9.29 11.36 11.34
CA LYS A 207 -7.86 11.18 11.09
C LYS A 207 -7.31 9.91 11.72
N GLN A 208 -7.62 9.64 12.98
CA GLN A 208 -7.16 8.45 13.68
C GLN A 208 -7.72 7.16 13.06
N VAL A 209 -8.99 7.19 12.62
CA VAL A 209 -9.63 6.05 11.95
C VAL A 209 -8.88 5.67 10.68
N TYR A 210 -8.62 6.62 9.78
CA TYR A 210 -7.91 6.29 8.55
C TYR A 210 -6.40 6.06 8.77
N ALA A 211 -5.77 6.78 9.70
CA ALA A 211 -4.36 6.56 10.06
C ALA A 211 -4.14 5.15 10.60
N SER A 212 -5.07 4.62 11.40
CA SER A 212 -4.96 3.26 11.93
C SER A 212 -4.85 2.18 10.85
N PHE A 213 -5.60 2.35 9.76
CA PHE A 213 -5.53 1.44 8.63
C PHE A 213 -4.24 1.66 7.84
N GLY A 214 -3.95 2.92 7.46
CA GLY A 214 -2.74 3.26 6.70
C GLY A 214 -1.46 2.82 7.40
N ASP A 215 -1.41 2.94 8.72
CA ASP A 215 -0.29 2.48 9.55
C ASP A 215 -0.15 0.97 9.55
N ALA A 216 -1.26 0.26 9.75
CA ALA A 216 -1.27 -1.20 9.77
C ALA A 216 -0.92 -1.80 8.40
N SER A 217 -1.44 -1.26 7.30
CA SER A 217 -1.34 -1.89 5.98
C SER A 217 -0.16 -1.42 5.13
N ILE A 218 0.34 -0.18 5.37
CA ILE A 218 1.28 0.48 4.46
C ILE A 218 2.47 1.08 5.23
N VAL A 219 2.24 2.10 6.07
CA VAL A 219 3.32 2.92 6.65
C VAL A 219 4.26 2.09 7.52
N CYS A 220 3.73 1.25 8.42
CA CYS A 220 4.57 0.47 9.32
C CYS A 220 5.24 -0.73 8.65
N PRO A 221 4.56 -1.55 7.82
CA PRO A 221 5.24 -2.55 7.00
C PRO A 221 6.36 -1.97 6.12
N THR A 222 6.12 -0.83 5.47
CA THR A 222 7.14 -0.09 4.69
C THR A 222 8.32 0.30 5.58
N THR A 223 8.06 0.77 6.79
CA THR A 223 9.10 1.15 7.77
C THR A 223 9.93 -0.05 8.19
N PHE A 224 9.30 -1.17 8.54
CA PHE A 224 10.02 -2.37 8.96
C PHE A 224 10.87 -2.97 7.84
N TYR A 225 10.37 -2.94 6.61
CA TYR A 225 11.15 -3.33 5.43
C TYR A 225 12.39 -2.45 5.26
N ALA A 226 12.22 -1.12 5.33
CA ALA A 226 13.31 -0.16 5.23
C ALA A 226 14.36 -0.36 6.33
N GLU A 227 13.92 -0.58 7.58
CA GLU A 227 14.81 -0.87 8.70
C GLU A 227 15.59 -2.18 8.49
N ARG A 228 14.93 -3.21 7.96
CA ARG A 228 15.56 -4.50 7.73
C ARG A 228 16.57 -4.44 6.59
N CYS A 229 16.24 -3.73 5.51
CA CYS A 229 17.15 -3.45 4.41
C CYS A 229 18.43 -2.74 4.90
N ALA A 230 18.27 -1.68 5.70
CA ALA A 230 19.39 -0.96 6.30
C ALA A 230 20.23 -1.90 7.20
N LYS A 231 19.57 -2.74 8.02
CA LYS A 231 20.25 -3.73 8.87
C LYS A 231 21.06 -4.77 8.07
N THR A 232 20.65 -5.09 6.85
CA THR A 232 21.38 -6.01 5.96
C THR A 232 22.49 -5.32 5.15
N GLY A 233 22.76 -4.04 5.40
CA GLY A 233 23.82 -3.27 4.74
C GLY A 233 23.38 -2.52 3.48
N GLY A 234 22.08 -2.40 3.23
CA GLY A 234 21.56 -1.62 2.11
C GLY A 234 21.57 -0.11 2.39
N ASN A 235 21.78 0.71 1.35
CA ASN A 235 21.69 2.16 1.44
C ASN A 235 20.23 2.57 1.28
N VAL A 236 19.59 3.04 2.36
CA VAL A 236 18.15 3.32 2.37
C VAL A 236 17.88 4.82 2.43
N TYR A 237 17.04 5.30 1.53
CA TYR A 237 16.55 6.68 1.50
C TYR A 237 15.03 6.65 1.62
N LYS A 238 14.51 7.17 2.73
CA LYS A 238 13.07 7.18 3.01
C LYS A 238 12.44 8.57 2.84
N TYR A 239 11.30 8.66 2.17
CA TYR A 239 10.52 9.90 2.04
C TYR A 239 9.09 9.80 2.57
N VAL A 240 8.48 10.97 2.80
CA VAL A 240 7.05 11.15 3.01
C VAL A 240 6.55 12.18 2.00
N TRP A 241 5.61 11.78 1.15
CA TRP A 241 4.91 12.68 0.25
C TRP A 241 3.80 13.42 0.98
N ASN A 242 3.95 14.73 1.13
CA ASN A 242 3.03 15.59 1.86
C ASN A 242 2.57 16.76 0.97
N HIS A 243 2.00 16.41 -0.19
CA HIS A 243 1.37 17.38 -1.09
C HIS A 243 0.03 16.86 -1.59
N ARG A 244 -1.02 17.67 -1.41
CA ARG A 244 -2.32 17.45 -2.04
C ARG A 244 -2.38 18.29 -3.31
N SER A 245 -2.48 17.63 -4.46
CA SER A 245 -2.57 18.33 -5.73
C SER A 245 -3.79 19.26 -5.79
N THR A 246 -3.62 20.40 -6.46
CA THR A 246 -4.70 21.38 -6.65
C THR A 246 -5.86 20.83 -7.49
N ILE A 247 -5.57 19.89 -8.40
CA ILE A 247 -6.56 19.19 -9.22
C ILE A 247 -7.04 17.87 -8.61
N SER A 248 -6.72 17.61 -7.34
CA SER A 248 -7.14 16.39 -6.67
C SER A 248 -8.67 16.26 -6.62
N VAL A 249 -9.18 15.13 -7.13
CA VAL A 249 -10.60 14.75 -7.02
C VAL A 249 -11.01 14.38 -5.58
N TRP A 250 -10.05 13.99 -4.75
CA TRP A 250 -10.26 13.68 -3.33
C TRP A 250 -10.50 14.96 -2.53
N PHE A 251 -11.50 14.96 -1.64
CA PHE A 251 -11.85 16.14 -0.86
C PHE A 251 -10.75 16.57 0.12
N PRO A 252 -10.66 17.87 0.49
CA PRO A 252 -9.53 18.42 1.24
C PRO A 252 -9.16 17.71 2.54
N TRP A 253 -10.15 17.16 3.26
CA TRP A 253 -9.92 16.49 4.54
C TRP A 253 -9.09 15.20 4.42
N MET A 254 -8.96 14.64 3.23
CA MET A 254 -8.24 13.39 2.96
C MET A 254 -6.72 13.60 2.81
N GLY A 255 -6.26 14.85 2.70
CA GLY A 255 -4.83 15.18 2.66
C GLY A 255 -4.08 14.60 1.45
N ALA A 256 -2.88 14.07 1.69
CA ALA A 256 -2.05 13.43 0.67
C ALA A 256 -2.42 11.94 0.56
N VAL A 257 -3.46 11.67 -0.22
CA VAL A 257 -4.03 10.34 -0.42
C VAL A 257 -3.00 9.40 -1.07
N HIS A 258 -3.10 8.10 -0.76
CA HIS A 258 -2.32 7.03 -1.35
C HIS A 258 -2.11 7.19 -2.87
N ALA A 259 -0.87 6.99 -3.32
CA ALA A 259 -0.44 7.02 -4.73
C ALA A 259 -0.55 8.39 -5.43
N THR A 260 -0.93 9.46 -4.73
CA THR A 260 -1.06 10.79 -5.35
C THR A 260 0.27 11.40 -5.78
N GLU A 261 1.40 10.92 -5.26
CA GLU A 261 2.76 11.28 -5.65
C GLU A 261 3.13 10.81 -7.05
N LEU A 262 2.51 9.72 -7.54
CA LEU A 262 2.92 9.09 -8.80
C LEU A 262 2.76 10.03 -9.99
N GLN A 263 1.74 10.88 -10.00
CA GLN A 263 1.56 11.88 -11.07
C GLN A 263 2.76 12.85 -11.15
N PHE A 264 3.41 13.15 -10.02
CA PHE A 264 4.59 14.01 -9.95
C PHE A 264 5.85 13.23 -10.33
N VAL A 265 5.99 11.98 -9.85
CA VAL A 265 7.10 11.09 -10.23
C VAL A 265 7.12 10.86 -11.75
N PHE A 266 5.95 10.73 -12.39
CA PHE A 266 5.83 10.47 -13.83
C PHE A 266 5.66 11.73 -14.69
N GLY A 267 5.65 12.92 -14.10
CA GLY A 267 5.70 14.18 -14.85
C GLY A 267 4.37 14.64 -15.45
N THR A 268 3.23 14.19 -14.94
CA THR A 268 1.91 14.71 -15.35
C THR A 268 1.83 16.25 -15.24
N PRO A 269 2.34 16.90 -14.17
CA PRO A 269 2.41 18.37 -14.11
C PRO A 269 3.29 19.01 -15.19
N LEU A 270 4.26 18.29 -15.78
CA LEU A 270 5.09 18.83 -16.86
C LEU A 270 4.36 18.76 -18.20
N LEU A 271 3.62 17.67 -18.44
CA LEU A 271 2.85 17.44 -19.67
C LEU A 271 1.59 18.30 -19.74
N HIS A 272 0.98 18.58 -18.58
CA HIS A 272 -0.29 19.28 -18.47
C HIS A 272 -0.17 20.52 -17.57
N SER A 273 0.93 21.26 -17.70
CA SER A 273 1.30 22.37 -16.81
C SER A 273 0.22 23.43 -16.62
N PHE A 274 -0.63 23.66 -17.62
CA PHE A 274 -1.76 24.59 -17.54
C PHE A 274 -2.85 24.19 -16.54
N HIS A 275 -2.90 22.92 -16.11
CA HIS A 275 -3.80 22.43 -15.08
C HIS A 275 -3.20 22.51 -13.66
N TYR A 276 -1.91 22.78 -13.52
CA TYR A 276 -1.21 22.75 -12.24
C TYR A 276 -0.68 24.12 -11.86
N LYS A 277 -0.45 24.35 -10.56
CA LYS A 277 0.25 25.55 -10.12
C LYS A 277 1.75 25.50 -10.48
N PRO A 278 2.42 26.65 -10.64
CA PRO A 278 3.86 26.68 -10.95
C PRO A 278 4.73 25.91 -9.94
N ASP A 279 4.40 25.97 -8.65
CA ASP A 279 5.10 25.24 -7.60
C ASP A 279 4.91 23.72 -7.70
N GLU A 280 3.76 23.25 -8.19
CA GLU A 280 3.50 21.83 -8.48
C GLU A 280 4.30 21.33 -9.69
N VAL A 281 4.47 22.16 -10.70
CA VAL A 281 5.33 21.87 -11.86
C VAL A 281 6.78 21.73 -11.40
N ASP A 282 7.26 22.63 -10.55
CA ASP A 282 8.62 22.57 -10.03
C ASP A 282 8.83 21.41 -9.05
N LEU A 283 7.84 21.11 -8.21
CA LEU A 283 7.84 19.90 -7.37
C LEU A 283 7.95 18.62 -8.21
N SER A 284 7.27 18.57 -9.35
CA SER A 284 7.34 17.45 -10.30
C SER A 284 8.75 17.29 -10.90
N LYS A 285 9.34 18.37 -11.43
CA LYS A 285 10.73 18.35 -11.95
C LYS A 285 11.69 17.82 -10.91
N LYS A 286 11.61 18.36 -9.70
CA LYS A 286 12.48 17.97 -8.58
C LYS A 286 12.31 16.52 -8.17
N THR A 287 11.07 16.03 -8.11
CA THR A 287 10.77 14.63 -7.79
C THR A 287 11.34 13.71 -8.86
N ILE A 288 11.18 14.04 -10.14
CA ILE A 288 11.79 13.32 -11.27
C ILE A 288 13.31 13.33 -11.17
N ASP A 289 13.92 14.45 -10.83
CA ASP A 289 15.38 14.55 -10.67
C ASP A 289 15.88 13.64 -9.55
N ILE A 290 15.24 13.67 -8.37
CA ILE A 290 15.55 12.78 -7.24
C ILE A 290 15.46 11.30 -7.66
N TRP A 291 14.32 10.90 -8.24
CA TRP A 291 14.05 9.52 -8.62
C TRP A 291 14.97 9.04 -9.75
N SER A 292 15.22 9.90 -10.74
CA SER A 292 16.09 9.55 -11.87
C SER A 292 17.57 9.52 -11.48
N SER A 293 18.00 10.36 -10.54
CA SER A 293 19.33 10.28 -9.95
C SER A 293 19.51 9.01 -9.15
N PHE A 294 18.55 8.66 -8.29
CA PHE A 294 18.57 7.40 -7.56
C PHE A 294 18.64 6.19 -8.51
N ALA A 295 17.83 6.17 -9.57
CA ALA A 295 17.87 5.10 -10.56
C ALA A 295 19.22 4.98 -11.30
N LYS A 296 19.98 6.07 -11.44
CA LYS A 296 21.30 6.08 -12.09
C LYS A 296 22.43 5.69 -11.15
N THR A 297 22.37 6.11 -9.89
CA THR A 297 23.53 6.10 -8.97
C THR A 297 23.30 5.35 -7.67
N GLY A 298 22.07 4.91 -7.39
CA GLY A 298 21.68 4.39 -6.09
C GLY A 298 21.50 5.46 -5.01
N LYS A 299 21.65 6.75 -5.36
CA LYS A 299 21.60 7.88 -4.40
C LYS A 299 20.79 9.07 -4.92
N PRO A 300 19.99 9.73 -4.07
CA PRO A 300 19.40 11.03 -4.40
C PRO A 300 20.47 12.07 -4.74
N ASN A 301 20.16 13.02 -5.61
CA ASN A 301 21.04 14.14 -5.99
C ASN A 301 21.01 15.32 -5.00
N ILE A 302 20.53 15.09 -3.77
CA ILE A 302 20.40 16.10 -2.73
C ILE A 302 20.93 15.55 -1.40
N PRO A 303 21.32 16.40 -0.44
CA PRO A 303 21.66 15.95 0.91
C PRO A 303 20.48 15.20 1.55
N TRP A 304 20.61 13.89 1.63
CA TRP A 304 19.59 12.99 2.12
C TRP A 304 20.25 11.96 3.05
N PRO A 305 19.95 11.99 4.36
CA PRO A 305 20.54 11.05 5.30
C PRO A 305 20.02 9.63 5.05
N GLU A 306 20.91 8.65 5.18
CA GLU A 306 20.49 7.25 5.11
C GLU A 306 19.59 6.91 6.29
N PHE A 307 18.49 6.25 5.98
CA PHE A 307 17.48 5.81 6.92
C PHE A 307 17.91 4.50 7.59
N SER A 308 17.79 4.45 8.91
CA SER A 308 17.91 3.21 9.68
C SER A 308 16.99 3.24 10.89
N LYS A 309 16.91 2.14 11.64
CA LYS A 309 16.17 2.10 12.91
C LYS A 309 16.71 3.12 13.93
N ASP A 310 18.03 3.31 13.95
CA ASP A 310 18.73 4.21 14.88
C ASP A 310 18.75 5.66 14.38
N ASN A 311 18.71 5.84 13.06
CA ASN A 311 18.57 7.14 12.40
C ASN A 311 17.28 7.18 11.55
N PRO A 312 16.08 7.28 12.16
CA PRO A 312 14.80 7.20 11.46
C PRO A 312 14.43 8.54 10.79
N GLN A 313 15.37 9.12 10.04
CA GLN A 313 15.20 10.37 9.31
C GLN A 313 14.56 10.12 7.95
N VAL A 314 13.54 10.92 7.62
CA VAL A 314 12.84 10.88 6.33
C VAL A 314 12.83 12.27 5.71
N LYS A 315 12.85 12.35 4.37
CA LYS A 315 12.62 13.62 3.67
C LYS A 315 11.14 13.83 3.37
N VAL A 316 10.63 15.00 3.72
CA VAL A 316 9.30 15.43 3.32
C VAL A 316 9.38 15.99 1.91
N LEU A 317 8.63 15.40 0.97
CA LEU A 317 8.46 15.90 -0.39
C LEU A 317 7.10 16.58 -0.46
N GLY A 318 7.07 17.88 -0.69
CA GLY A 318 5.85 18.66 -0.70
C GLY A 318 6.06 20.09 -1.19
N PRO A 319 5.07 20.99 -1.06
CA PRO A 319 5.22 22.36 -1.53
C PRO A 319 6.34 23.10 -0.79
N ALA A 320 6.87 24.15 -1.42
CA ALA A 320 8.12 24.84 -1.05
C ALA A 320 8.27 25.20 0.45
N SER A 321 7.17 25.44 1.18
CA SER A 321 7.19 25.76 2.61
C SER A 321 7.65 24.61 3.52
N ASN A 322 7.50 23.37 3.08
CA ASN A 322 7.89 22.15 3.80
C ASN A 322 8.80 21.22 3.00
N ASP A 323 9.18 21.64 1.80
CA ASP A 323 9.96 20.87 0.85
C ASP A 323 11.37 20.55 1.36
N LEU A 324 11.77 19.28 1.22
CA LEU A 324 13.04 18.70 1.68
C LEU A 324 13.36 18.88 3.17
N LYS A 325 12.37 19.23 4.00
CA LYS A 325 12.57 19.17 5.46
C LYS A 325 12.85 17.74 5.86
N THR A 326 13.82 17.57 6.74
CA THR A 326 14.07 16.28 7.38
C THR A 326 13.13 16.16 8.57
N GLN A 327 12.29 15.14 8.56
CA GLN A 327 11.46 14.75 9.70
C GLN A 327 12.08 13.52 10.36
N THR A 328 12.06 13.46 11.69
CA THR A 328 12.52 12.29 12.44
C THR A 328 11.32 11.51 12.95
N GLY A 329 11.28 10.21 12.70
CA GLY A 329 10.29 9.32 13.30
C GLY A 329 8.85 9.49 12.81
N PHE A 330 8.63 9.63 11.49
CA PHE A 330 7.28 9.60 10.91
C PHE A 330 6.51 8.35 11.36
N HIS A 331 5.41 8.55 12.09
CA HIS A 331 4.58 7.48 12.69
C HIS A 331 5.34 6.52 13.62
N ARG A 332 6.46 6.94 14.22
CA ARG A 332 7.33 6.05 15.02
C ARG A 332 6.59 5.36 16.18
N GLU A 333 5.78 6.10 16.93
CA GLU A 333 5.05 5.54 18.08
C GLU A 333 4.03 4.49 17.65
N ASN A 334 3.26 4.79 16.60
CA ASN A 334 2.30 3.87 16.00
C ASN A 334 2.99 2.62 15.43
N CYS A 335 4.09 2.79 14.72
CA CYS A 335 4.83 1.65 14.20
C CYS A 335 5.49 0.84 15.31
N ASN A 336 5.94 1.45 16.41
CA ASN A 336 6.40 0.71 17.58
C ASN A 336 5.28 -0.13 18.20
N PHE A 337 4.04 0.37 18.27
CA PHE A 337 2.88 -0.42 18.66
C PHE A 337 2.67 -1.63 17.73
N PHE A 338 2.85 -1.44 16.42
CA PHE A 338 2.65 -2.50 15.44
C PHE A 338 3.74 -3.57 15.42
N ARG A 339 4.96 -3.28 15.86
CA ARG A 339 6.14 -4.18 15.74
C ARG A 339 5.87 -5.62 16.16
N SER A 340 5.27 -5.82 17.33
CA SER A 340 5.01 -7.16 17.88
C SER A 340 4.07 -7.98 16.99
N TYR A 341 3.10 -7.34 16.34
CA TYR A 341 2.15 -8.01 15.44
C TYR A 341 2.77 -8.41 14.10
N PHE A 342 3.88 -7.76 13.71
CA PHE A 342 4.63 -8.10 12.50
C PHE A 342 5.92 -8.90 12.78
N GLY A 343 6.22 -9.18 14.04
CA GLY A 343 7.39 -9.94 14.49
C GLY A 343 8.72 -9.17 14.41
N PHE A 344 8.71 -7.88 14.74
CA PHE A 344 9.87 -6.97 14.73
C PHE A 344 10.28 -6.44 16.10
#